data_AF-A0A940BCN9-F1
#
_entry.id   AF-A0A940BCN9-F1
#
_cell.length_a   1.000
_cell.length_b   1.000
_cell.length_c   1.000
_cell.angle_alpha   90.00
_cell.angle_beta   90.00
_cell.angle_gamma   90.00
#
_symmetry.space_group_name_H-M   'P 1'
#
loop_
_entity.id
_entity.type
_entity.pdbx_description
1 polymer ?
#
loop_
_entity_poly.entity_id
_entity_poly.type
_entity_poly.pdbx_seq_one_letter_code
_entity_poly.pdbx_strand_id
1 'polypeptide(L)'
;EDARFVLPQAAASRIVVTMNCRSLLNFFEHRTCMRAQWEIRDAAGKMLAICRDVLPEIFTAAGPRCERLGYCPEGSFSCGRFPARDAG
;
A
#
# COMPACT_ATOMS: atom_id res chain seq x y z
N GLU A 1 -20.01 26.81 -0.81
CA GLU A 1 -18.85 25.89 -0.83
C GLU A 1 -17.86 26.14 0.32
N ASP A 2 -18.11 27.14 1.18
CA ASP A 2 -17.21 27.57 2.27
C ASP A 2 -17.31 26.80 3.60
N ALA A 3 -18.22 25.83 3.75
CA ALA A 3 -18.39 25.07 4.99
C ALA A 3 -17.53 23.78 5.07
N ARG A 4 -16.78 23.45 4.02
CA ARG A 4 -15.96 22.22 3.96
C ARG A 4 -14.55 22.40 4.57
N PHE A 5 -14.13 23.62 4.88
CA PHE A 5 -12.80 23.92 5.44
C PHE A 5 -12.64 23.54 6.92
N VAL A 6 -13.74 23.19 7.61
CA VAL A 6 -13.73 22.74 9.01
C VAL A 6 -13.78 21.22 9.11
N LEU A 7 -13.87 20.50 7.98
CA LEU A 7 -13.92 19.05 8.04
C LEU A 7 -12.54 18.53 8.46
N PRO A 8 -12.42 17.90 9.64
CA PRO A 8 -11.18 17.23 10.01
C PRO A 8 -10.83 16.22 8.90
N GLN A 9 -9.55 15.93 8.71
CA GLN A 9 -9.08 14.91 7.74
C GLN A 9 -9.79 13.54 7.87
N ALA A 10 -10.52 13.32 8.96
CA ALA A 10 -11.38 12.17 9.23
C ALA A 10 -12.83 12.26 8.69
N ALA A 11 -13.16 13.21 7.80
CA ALA A 11 -14.46 13.24 7.15
C ALA A 11 -14.64 12.01 6.24
N ALA A 12 -15.49 11.08 6.66
CA ALA A 12 -15.75 9.84 5.95
C ALA A 12 -16.17 10.11 4.48
N SER A 13 -15.25 9.83 3.56
CA SER A 13 -15.46 10.01 2.13
C SER A 13 -15.55 8.65 1.46
N ARG A 14 -16.54 8.46 0.59
CA ARG A 14 -16.66 7.25 -0.24
C ARG A 14 -16.04 7.53 -1.59
N ILE A 15 -15.05 6.73 -1.96
CA ILE A 15 -14.34 6.85 -3.23
C ILE A 15 -14.46 5.53 -3.97
N VAL A 16 -14.88 5.57 -5.23
CA VAL A 16 -14.83 4.42 -6.13
C VAL A 16 -13.59 4.58 -7.00
N VAL A 17 -12.71 3.58 -6.98
CA VAL A 17 -11.47 3.58 -7.77
C VAL A 17 -11.44 2.34 -8.65
N THR A 18 -11.19 2.51 -9.94
CA THR A 18 -10.97 1.42 -10.89
C THR A 18 -9.52 1.41 -11.31
N MET A 19 -8.83 0.29 -11.11
CA MET A 19 -7.42 0.13 -11.44
C MET A 19 -7.22 -1.20 -12.15
N ASN A 20 -6.34 -1.25 -13.14
CA ASN A 20 -5.91 -2.52 -13.73
C ASN A 20 -4.99 -3.29 -12.76
N CYS A 21 -4.72 -4.56 -13.03
CA CYS A 21 -3.90 -5.40 -12.15
C CYS A 21 -2.51 -4.81 -11.89
N ARG A 22 -1.85 -4.23 -12.92
CA ARG A 22 -0.53 -3.62 -12.77
C ARG A 22 -0.55 -2.42 -11.83
N SER A 23 -1.56 -1.58 -11.95
CA SER A 23 -1.78 -0.43 -11.07
C SER A 23 -2.10 -0.87 -9.64
N LEU A 24 -2.88 -1.94 -9.46
CA LEU A 24 -3.14 -2.54 -8.15
C LEU A 24 -1.86 -3.08 -7.50
N LEU A 25 -1.01 -3.78 -8.24
CA LEU A 25 0.27 -4.25 -7.73
C LEU A 25 1.14 -3.09 -7.24
N ASN A 26 1.30 -2.04 -8.03
CA ASN A 26 2.05 -0.85 -7.60
C ASN A 26 1.39 -0.15 -6.39
N PHE A 27 0.06 -0.12 -6.34
CA PHE A 27 -0.67 0.41 -5.18
C PHE A 27 -0.34 -0.38 -3.92
N PHE A 28 -0.43 -1.72 -3.98
CA PHE A 28 -0.11 -2.58 -2.83
C PHE A 28 1.36 -2.45 -2.42
N GLU A 29 2.30 -2.38 -3.37
CA GLU A 29 3.73 -2.19 -3.10
C GLU A 29 4.02 -0.96 -2.21
N HIS A 30 3.24 0.12 -2.36
CA HIS A 30 3.42 1.36 -1.62
C HIS A 30 2.53 1.45 -0.38
N ARG A 31 1.26 1.06 -0.51
CA ARG A 31 0.27 1.26 0.56
C ARG A 31 0.28 0.18 1.62
N THR A 32 0.88 -0.99 1.35
CA THR A 32 1.13 -2.02 2.37
C THR A 32 2.47 -1.83 3.10
N CYS A 33 3.30 -0.86 2.69
CA CYS A 33 4.54 -0.53 3.38
C CYS A 33 4.25 0.00 4.79
N MET A 34 5.11 -0.31 5.76
CA MET A 34 5.01 0.18 7.14
C MET A 34 5.15 1.70 7.26
N ARG A 35 5.72 2.35 6.25
CA ARG A 35 5.79 3.82 6.15
C ARG A 35 4.48 4.48 5.72
N ALA A 36 3.57 3.74 5.10
CA ALA A 36 2.26 4.28 4.76
C ALA A 36 1.45 4.55 6.02
N GLN A 37 0.57 5.56 5.99
CA GLN A 37 -0.37 5.85 7.07
C GLN A 37 -1.17 4.58 7.42
N TRP A 38 -1.40 4.35 8.71
CA TRP A 38 -2.00 3.09 9.18
C TRP A 38 -3.41 2.86 8.59
N GLU A 39 -4.19 3.92 8.38
CA GLU A 39 -5.54 3.86 7.80
C GLU A 39 -5.53 3.31 6.38
N ILE A 40 -4.69 3.87 5.50
CA ILE A 40 -4.58 3.39 4.11
C ILE A 40 -3.93 2.01 4.05
N ARG A 41 -3.07 1.68 5.01
CA ARG A 41 -2.42 0.36 5.10
C ARG A 41 -3.42 -0.73 5.46
N ASP A 42 -4.29 -0.48 6.42
CA ASP A 42 -5.38 -1.40 6.77
C ASP A 42 -6.35 -1.58 5.59
N ALA A 43 -6.75 -0.48 4.96
CA ALA A 43 -7.61 -0.53 3.76
C ALA A 43 -6.95 -1.32 2.61
N ALA A 44 -5.68 -1.04 2.32
CA ALA A 44 -4.92 -1.76 1.29
C ALA A 44 -4.73 -3.25 1.63
N GLY A 45 -4.56 -3.61 2.90
CA GLY A 45 -4.49 -4.99 3.36
C GLY A 45 -5.79 -5.76 3.12
N LYS A 46 -6.94 -5.13 3.43
CA LYS A 46 -8.27 -5.70 3.15
C LYS A 46 -8.52 -5.86 1.65
N MET A 47 -8.18 -4.85 0.85
CA MET A 47 -8.26 -4.93 -0.62
C MET A 47 -7.40 -6.06 -1.18
N LEU A 48 -6.15 -6.21 -0.68
CA LEU A 48 -5.24 -7.26 -1.12
C LEU A 48 -5.78 -8.66 -0.79
N ALA A 49 -6.41 -8.86 0.37
CA ALA A 49 -7.03 -10.13 0.73
C ALA A 49 -8.14 -10.52 -0.26
N ILE A 50 -9.00 -9.57 -0.64
CA ILE A 50 -10.05 -9.79 -1.65
C ILE A 50 -9.42 -10.08 -3.03
N CYS A 51 -8.41 -9.33 -3.43
CA CYS A 51 -7.72 -9.57 -4.70
C CYS A 51 -7.03 -10.95 -4.77
N ARG A 52 -6.51 -11.44 -3.64
CA ARG A 52 -5.92 -12.79 -3.53
C ARG A 52 -6.96 -13.90 -3.67
N ASP A 53 -8.17 -13.69 -3.18
CA ASP A 53 -9.28 -14.63 -3.33
C ASP A 53 -9.77 -14.68 -4.79
N VAL A 54 -9.93 -13.52 -5.42
CA VAL A 54 -10.45 -13.41 -6.79
C VAL A 54 -9.43 -13.85 -7.85
N LEU A 55 -8.15 -13.47 -7.69
CA LEU A 55 -7.11 -13.75 -8.68
C LEU A 55 -5.78 -14.11 -8.00
N PRO A 56 -5.70 -15.31 -7.39
CA PRO A 56 -4.52 -15.74 -6.63
C PRO A 56 -3.25 -15.82 -7.47
N GLU A 57 -3.35 -16.16 -8.77
CA GLU A 57 -2.21 -16.29 -9.67
C GLU A 57 -1.38 -15.01 -9.79
N ILE A 58 -2.01 -13.83 -9.66
CA ILE A 58 -1.33 -12.53 -9.74
C ILE A 58 -1.02 -12.00 -8.32
N PHE A 59 -1.97 -12.12 -7.39
CA PHE A 59 -1.89 -11.40 -6.11
C PHE A 59 -1.29 -12.20 -4.95
N THR A 60 -1.00 -13.50 -5.11
CA THR A 60 -0.31 -14.30 -4.08
C THR A 60 1.04 -13.69 -3.71
N ALA A 61 1.81 -13.27 -4.72
CA ALA A 61 3.10 -12.60 -4.53
C ALA A 61 3.00 -11.07 -4.38
N ALA A 62 1.78 -10.52 -4.38
CA ALA A 62 1.57 -9.09 -4.19
C ALA A 62 1.69 -8.73 -2.70
N GLY A 63 2.36 -7.62 -2.42
CA GLY A 63 2.69 -7.20 -1.08
C GLY A 63 3.60 -5.97 -1.09
N PRO A 64 4.22 -5.63 0.05
CA PRO A 64 5.12 -4.49 0.11
C PRO A 64 6.33 -4.73 -0.77
N ARG A 65 6.84 -3.67 -1.41
CA ARG A 65 7.96 -3.78 -2.37
C ARG A 65 9.19 -4.50 -1.80
N CYS A 66 9.42 -4.40 -0.49
CA CYS A 66 10.52 -5.06 0.20
C CYS A 66 10.40 -6.59 0.25
N GLU A 67 9.18 -7.14 0.31
CA GLU A 67 8.95 -8.59 0.30
C GLU A 67 9.26 -9.19 -1.06
N ARG A 68 8.91 -8.48 -2.14
CA ARG A 68 9.22 -8.90 -3.51
C ARG A 68 10.71 -8.83 -3.84
N LEU A 69 11.43 -7.86 -3.28
CA LEU A 69 12.86 -7.66 -3.56
C LEU A 69 13.77 -8.43 -2.59
N GLY A 70 13.26 -8.88 -1.43
CA GLY A 70 14.06 -9.46 -0.35
C GLY A 70 14.90 -8.45 0.44
N TYR A 71 14.82 -7.16 0.11
CA TYR A 71 15.50 -6.06 0.78
C TYR A 71 14.66 -4.78 0.69
N CYS A 72 14.87 -3.83 1.59
CA CYS A 72 14.20 -2.54 1.52
C CYS A 72 14.92 -1.62 0.52
N PRO A 73 14.27 -1.18 -0.58
CA PRO A 73 14.88 -0.30 -1.56
C PRO A 73 14.97 1.15 -1.08
N GLU A 74 14.38 1.48 0.07
CA GLU A 74 14.31 2.85 0.58
C GLU A 74 15.57 3.27 1.36
N GLY A 75 16.58 2.40 1.47
CA GLY A 75 17.90 2.72 2.03
C GLY A 75 17.80 3.27 3.46
N SER A 76 18.29 4.49 3.67
CA SER A 76 18.22 5.22 4.94
C SER A 76 16.79 5.50 5.42
N PHE A 77 15.81 5.49 4.51
CA PHE A 77 14.39 5.61 4.83
C PHE A 77 13.69 4.24 4.88
N SER A 78 14.41 3.17 5.22
CA SER A 78 13.82 1.85 5.41
C SER A 78 12.79 1.87 6.53
N CYS A 79 11.69 1.16 6.31
CA CYS A 79 10.66 0.93 7.31
C CYS A 79 11.05 -0.11 8.38
N GLY A 80 12.26 -0.68 8.31
CA GLY A 80 12.79 -1.65 9.26
C GLY A 80 12.28 -3.08 9.08
N ARG A 81 11.30 -3.33 8.20
CA ARG A 81 10.73 -4.66 7.96
C ARG A 81 11.69 -5.64 7.27
N PHE A 82 12.60 -5.11 6.44
CA PHE A 82 13.64 -5.87 5.73
C PHE A 82 14.97 -5.12 5.85
N PRO A 83 16.11 -5.83 5.74
CA PRO A 83 17.42 -5.18 5.68
C PRO A 83 17.40 -4.15 4.54
N ALA A 84 17.86 -2.93 4.84
CA ALA A 84 18.06 -1.93 3.79
C ALA A 84 19.11 -2.46 2.82
N ARG A 85 18.95 -2.20 1.52
CA ARG A 85 20.04 -2.42 0.59
C ARG A 85 21.16 -1.49 1.01
N ASP A 86 22.24 -2.06 1.54
CA ASP A 86 23.47 -1.35 1.86
C ASP A 86 23.86 -0.55 0.61
N ALA A 87 23.83 0.78 0.74
CA ALA A 87 24.35 1.66 -0.29
C ALA A 87 25.87 1.59 -0.16
N GLY A 88 26.46 0.52 -0.71
CA GLY A 88 27.89 0.42 -0.96
C GLY A 88 28.35 1.54 -1.89
#